data_AF-A0AAP8T2Y5-F1
#
_entry.id   AF-A0AAP8T2Y5-F1
#
_cell.length_a   1.000
_cell.length_b   1.000
_cell.length_c   1.000
_cell.angle_alpha   90.00
_cell.angle_beta   90.00
_cell.angle_gamma   90.00
#
_symmetry.space_group_name_H-M   'P 1'
#
loop_
_entity.id
_entity.type
_entity.pdbx_description
1 polymer ?
#
loop_
_entity_poly.entity_id
_entity_poly.type
_entity_poly.pdbx_seq_one_letter_code
_entity_poly.pdbx_strand_id
1 'polypeptide(L)'
;MRLVQFELSNGERRVGVVEDGLVREVQDAHTVRDLALAAIEAGTTLERQVQTLGLGISHNYAELLAKLRILPPLDHPDPAHMLVSGTGLTHLGSASARDKM
;
A
#
# COMPACT_ATOMS: atom_id res chain seq x y z
N MET A 1 10.00 2.30 6.34
CA MET A 1 9.28 3.12 5.33
C MET A 1 7.77 2.83 5.37
N ARG A 2 6.89 3.82 5.14
CA ARG A 2 5.43 3.62 5.00
C ARG A 2 5.01 3.97 3.58
N LEU A 3 4.43 3.01 2.85
CA LEU A 3 3.93 3.21 1.49
C LEU A 3 2.40 3.25 1.46
N VAL A 4 1.86 4.08 0.58
CA VAL A 4 0.44 4.13 0.23
C VAL A 4 0.27 4.14 -1.28
N GLN A 5 -0.86 3.63 -1.75
CA GLN A 5 -1.36 3.86 -3.09
C GLN A 5 -2.45 4.94 -3.02
N PHE A 6 -2.51 5.84 -3.99
CA PHE A 6 -3.52 6.90 -4.01
C PHE A 6 -3.84 7.35 -5.43
N GLU A 7 -4.98 8.04 -5.57
CA GLU A 7 -5.39 8.66 -6.83
C GLU A 7 -5.15 10.17 -6.80
N LEU A 8 -4.64 10.69 -7.92
CA LEU A 8 -4.58 12.11 -8.19
C LEU A 8 -5.97 12.66 -8.54
N SER A 9 -6.12 13.98 -8.63
CA SER A 9 -7.40 14.60 -9.00
C SER A 9 -7.90 14.25 -10.40
N ASN A 10 -7.00 13.81 -11.28
CA ASN A 10 -7.31 13.33 -12.63
C ASN A 10 -7.63 11.82 -12.67
N GLY A 11 -7.69 11.14 -11.51
CA GLY A 11 -7.95 9.69 -11.41
C GLY A 11 -6.72 8.82 -11.66
N GLU A 12 -5.54 9.41 -11.88
CA GLU A 12 -4.33 8.65 -12.12
C GLU A 12 -3.76 8.08 -10.82
N ARG A 13 -3.34 6.81 -10.86
CA ARG A 13 -2.80 6.12 -9.69
C ARG A 13 -1.31 6.44 -9.47
N ARG A 14 -0.95 6.61 -8.20
CA ARG A 14 0.42 6.81 -7.72
C ARG A 14 0.72 5.95 -6.51
N VAL A 15 2.00 5.63 -6.32
CA VAL A 15 2.56 5.16 -5.04
C VAL A 15 3.26 6.32 -4.35
N GLY A 16 3.16 6.41 -3.03
CA GLY A 16 3.90 7.42 -2.27
C GLY A 16 4.41 6.95 -0.93
N VAL A 17 5.48 7.60 -0.46
CA VAL A 17 6.04 7.45 0.88
C VAL A 17 5.38 8.44 1.83
N VAL A 18 4.91 7.96 2.97
CA VAL A 18 4.26 8.80 4.00
C VAL A 18 5.26 9.26 5.06
N GLU A 19 5.53 10.56 5.10
CA GLU A 19 6.47 11.22 6.01
C GLU A 19 5.92 12.59 6.43
N ASP A 20 5.94 12.90 7.73
CA ASP A 20 5.54 14.19 8.30
C ASP A 20 4.18 14.75 7.82
N GLY A 21 3.19 13.87 7.66
CA GLY A 21 1.84 14.25 7.22
C GLY A 21 1.72 14.51 5.71
N LEU A 22 2.78 14.24 4.96
CA LEU A 22 2.84 14.32 3.51
C LEU A 22 2.94 12.93 2.89
N VAL A 23 2.47 12.83 1.64
CA VAL A 23 2.69 11.69 0.75
C VAL A 23 3.57 12.15 -0.40
N ARG A 24 4.80 11.65 -0.46
CA ARG A 24 5.74 11.95 -1.54
C ARG A 24 5.66 10.88 -2.60
N GLU A 25 5.35 11.26 -3.84
CA GLU A 25 5.27 10.32 -4.97
C GLU A 25 6.58 9.55 -5.14
N VAL A 26 6.51 8.24 -5.31
CA VAL A 26 7.62 7.45 -5.84
C VAL A 26 7.57 7.56 -7.36
N GLN A 27 8.64 8.04 -7.98
CA GLN A 27 8.67 8.23 -9.44
C GLN A 27 8.50 6.89 -10.17
N ASP A 28 7.85 6.93 -11.32
CA ASP A 28 7.61 5.77 -12.20
C ASP A 28 6.93 4.56 -11.52
N ALA A 29 6.26 4.77 -10.38
CA ALA A 29 5.55 3.72 -9.64
C ALA A 29 4.04 4.01 -9.56
N HIS A 30 3.25 3.12 -10.17
CA HIS A 30 1.78 3.23 -10.19
C HIS A 30 1.09 2.31 -9.20
N THR A 31 1.68 1.14 -8.88
CA THR A 31 1.16 0.26 -7.84
C THR A 31 2.27 -0.22 -6.91
N VAL A 32 1.92 -0.50 -5.64
CA VAL A 32 2.87 -1.08 -4.68
C VAL A 32 3.28 -2.49 -5.11
N ARG A 33 2.37 -3.22 -5.79
CA ARG A 33 2.67 -4.53 -6.38
C ARG A 33 3.78 -4.44 -7.42
N ASP A 34 3.67 -3.54 -8.38
CA ASP A 34 4.65 -3.42 -9.46
C ASP A 34 5.99 -2.91 -8.93
N LEU A 35 5.96 -1.98 -7.98
CA LEU A 35 7.16 -1.54 -7.26
C LEU A 35 7.86 -2.70 -6.54
N ALA A 36 7.10 -3.58 -5.88
CA ALA A 36 7.65 -4.75 -5.21
C ALA A 36 8.21 -5.79 -6.19
N LEU A 37 7.51 -6.03 -7.30
CA LEU A 37 7.99 -6.93 -8.35
C LEU A 37 9.28 -6.42 -9.00
N ALA A 38 9.37 -5.11 -9.29
CA ALA A 38 10.59 -4.50 -9.81
C ALA A 38 11.77 -4.64 -8.82
N ALA A 39 11.53 -4.47 -7.52
CA ALA A 39 12.56 -4.68 -6.50
C ALA A 39 13.05 -6.14 -6.46
N ILE A 40 12.12 -7.10 -6.58
CA ILE A 40 12.44 -8.54 -6.63
C ILE A 40 13.27 -8.86 -7.87
N GLU A 41 12.85 -8.38 -9.04
CA GLU A 41 13.56 -8.58 -10.31
C GLU A 41 14.98 -7.98 -10.27
N ALA A 42 15.12 -6.80 -9.68
CA ALA A 42 16.41 -6.13 -9.49
C ALA A 42 17.27 -6.75 -8.37
N GLY A 43 16.75 -7.73 -7.61
CA GLY A 43 17.46 -8.34 -6.49
C GLY A 43 17.77 -7.37 -5.34
N THR A 44 16.91 -6.37 -5.14
CA THR A 44 17.11 -5.29 -4.17
C THR A 44 15.96 -5.18 -3.17
N THR A 45 16.13 -4.37 -2.13
CA THR A 45 15.05 -4.13 -1.15
C THR A 45 14.05 -3.12 -1.68
N LEU A 46 12.80 -3.19 -1.20
CA LEU A 46 11.77 -2.22 -1.57
C LEU A 46 12.19 -0.77 -1.28
N GLU A 47 12.88 -0.55 -0.16
CA GLU A 47 13.40 0.77 0.23
C GLU A 47 14.47 1.26 -0.75
N ARG A 48 15.36 0.38 -1.20
CA ARG A 48 16.39 0.74 -2.17
C ARG A 48 15.80 0.97 -3.56
N GLN A 49 14.77 0.22 -3.94
CA GLN A 49 14.03 0.47 -5.18
C GLN A 49 13.38 1.86 -5.17
N VAL A 50 12.69 2.23 -4.08
CA VAL A 50 12.11 3.58 -3.90
C VAL A 50 13.19 4.66 -3.95
N GLN A 51 14.34 4.45 -3.31
CA GLN A 51 15.47 5.39 -3.38
C GLN A 51 16.04 5.53 -4.79
N THR A 52 16.05 4.45 -5.57
CA THR A 52 16.58 4.42 -6.93
C THR A 52 15.67 5.19 -7.89
N LEU A 53 14.35 5.01 -7.76
CA LEU A 53 13.36 5.79 -8.50
C LEU A 53 13.33 7.25 -8.02
N GLY A 54 13.58 7.47 -6.74
CA GLY A 54 13.53 8.79 -6.12
C GLY A 54 12.10 9.26 -5.85
N LEU A 55 12.01 10.39 -5.17
CA LEU A 55 10.74 10.96 -4.72
C LEU A 55 10.41 12.26 -5.45
N GLY A 56 9.18 12.37 -5.91
CA GLY A 56 8.63 13.50 -6.65
C GLY A 56 7.74 14.42 -5.80
N ILE A 57 6.61 14.79 -6.38
CA ILE A 57 5.64 15.75 -5.83
C ILE A 57 5.14 15.29 -4.44
N SER A 58 4.89 16.26 -3.56
CA SER A 58 4.35 16.02 -2.22
C SER A 58 2.88 16.41 -2.15
N HIS A 59 2.08 15.57 -1.51
CA HIS A 59 0.64 15.76 -1.31
C HIS A 59 0.31 15.80 0.18
N ASN A 60 -0.69 16.58 0.58
CA ASN A 60 -1.17 16.56 1.95
C ASN A 60 -1.91 15.23 2.24
N TYR A 61 -1.42 14.45 3.20
CA TYR A 61 -1.97 13.13 3.48
C TYR A 61 -3.40 13.19 4.05
N ALA A 62 -3.66 14.16 4.94
CA ALA A 62 -4.98 14.34 5.52
C ALA A 62 -6.03 14.72 4.46
N GLU A 63 -5.66 15.51 3.47
CA GLU A 63 -6.55 15.82 2.34
C GLU A 63 -6.86 14.62 1.47
N LEU A 64 -5.85 13.78 1.16
CA LEU A 64 -6.07 12.54 0.39
C LEU A 64 -7.05 11.61 1.12
N LEU A 65 -6.91 11.48 2.43
CA LEU A 65 -7.83 10.71 3.27
C LEU A 65 -9.24 11.33 3.28
N ALA A 66 -9.36 12.64 3.52
CA ALA A 66 -10.65 13.34 3.54
C ALA A 66 -11.39 13.26 2.20
N LYS A 67 -10.65 13.22 1.09
CA LYS A 67 -11.18 13.08 -0.27
C LYS A 67 -11.38 11.62 -0.70
N LEU A 68 -11.14 10.65 0.18
CA LEU A 68 -11.23 9.20 -0.09
C LEU A 68 -10.39 8.75 -1.29
N ARG A 69 -9.21 9.36 -1.47
CA ARG A 69 -8.28 9.05 -2.58
C ARG A 69 -7.19 8.07 -2.21
N ILE A 70 -7.11 7.65 -0.95
CA ILE A 70 -6.21 6.59 -0.54
C ILE A 70 -6.82 5.25 -0.96
N LEU A 71 -6.02 4.45 -1.65
CA LEU A 71 -6.37 3.11 -2.12
C LEU A 71 -5.85 2.04 -1.14
N PRO A 72 -6.31 0.78 -1.27
CA PRO A 72 -5.70 -0.33 -0.56
C PRO A 72 -4.17 -0.34 -0.72
N PRO A 73 -3.40 -0.69 0.33
CA PRO A 73 -1.94 -0.62 0.29
C PRO A 73 -1.31 -1.61 -0.70
N LEU A 74 -2.05 -2.64 -1.10
CA LEU A 74 -1.71 -3.60 -2.13
C LEU A 74 -3.01 -4.04 -2.80
N ASP A 75 -3.01 -4.22 -4.12
CA ASP A 75 -4.09 -4.82 -4.88
C ASP A 75 -3.56 -5.63 -6.08
N HIS A 76 -4.44 -6.34 -6.76
CA HIS A 76 -4.10 -7.18 -7.90
C HIS A 76 -5.08 -6.95 -9.07
N PRO A 77 -4.61 -6.87 -10.33
CA PRO A 77 -5.50 -6.70 -11.49
C PRO A 77 -6.46 -7.88 -11.68
N ASP A 78 -6.03 -9.09 -11.31
CA ASP A 78 -6.89 -10.26 -11.18
C ASP A 78 -7.38 -10.41 -9.72
N PRO A 79 -8.68 -10.24 -9.45
CA PRO A 79 -9.24 -10.32 -8.10
C PRO A 79 -9.11 -11.72 -7.47
N ALA A 80 -8.92 -12.78 -8.25
CA ALA A 80 -8.72 -14.14 -7.71
C ALA A 80 -7.42 -14.27 -6.90
N HIS A 81 -6.47 -13.36 -7.09
CA HIS A 81 -5.17 -13.36 -6.41
C HIS A 81 -5.12 -12.46 -5.17
N MET A 82 -6.22 -11.84 -4.78
CA MET A 82 -6.30 -11.01 -3.58
C MET A 82 -7.47 -11.42 -2.70
N LEU A 83 -7.18 -12.24 -1.69
CA LEU A 83 -8.15 -12.71 -0.71
C LEU A 83 -7.85 -12.08 0.65
N VAL A 84 -8.83 -11.38 1.21
CA VAL A 84 -8.80 -10.91 2.60
C VAL A 84 -9.64 -11.87 3.42
N SER A 85 -8.98 -12.71 4.22
CA SER A 85 -9.64 -13.67 5.11
C SER A 85 -9.32 -13.39 6.57
N GLY A 86 -10.32 -13.52 7.43
CA GLY A 86 -10.16 -13.48 8.87
C GLY A 86 -10.28 -14.89 9.44
N THR A 87 -9.26 -15.36 10.16
CA THR A 87 -9.31 -16.70 10.75
C THR A 87 -10.02 -16.71 12.10
N GLY A 88 -10.08 -15.59 12.84
CA GLY A 88 -10.77 -15.49 14.14
C GLY A 88 -10.21 -16.41 15.23
N LEU A 89 -9.06 -17.06 15.00
CA LEU A 89 -8.47 -18.07 15.89
C LEU A 89 -7.30 -17.54 16.74
N THR A 90 -6.87 -16.30 16.52
CA THR A 90 -5.66 -15.74 17.14
C THR A 90 -5.95 -14.89 18.37
N HIS A 91 -7.22 -14.59 18.64
CA HIS A 91 -7.63 -13.95 19.89
C HIS A 91 -8.12 -15.02 20.87
N LEU A 92 -7.53 -15.09 22.06
CA LEU A 92 -7.84 -16.09 23.10
C LEU A 92 -9.35 -16.17 23.40
N GLY A 93 -10.04 -15.03 23.42
CA GLY A 93 -11.50 -14.98 23.63
C GLY A 93 -12.30 -15.59 22.48
N SER A 94 -11.80 -15.50 21.25
CA SER A 94 -12.46 -16.06 20.06
C SER A 94 -12.24 -17.56 19.93
N ALA A 95 -11.08 -18.07 20.34
CA ALA A 95 -10.79 -19.50 20.43
C ALA A 95 -11.65 -20.18 21.52
N SER A 96 -11.72 -19.59 22.72
CA SER A 96 -12.50 -20.16 23.84
C SER A 96 -14.01 -20.18 23.59
N ALA A 97 -14.57 -19.21 22.85
CA ALA A 97 -16.00 -19.20 22.53
C ALA A 97 -16.41 -20.32 21.56
N ARG A 98 -15.49 -20.75 20.67
CA ARG A 98 -15.74 -21.85 19.72
C ARG A 98 -15.54 -23.23 20.34
N ASP A 99 -14.60 -23.39 21.27
CA ASP A 99 -14.38 -24.64 22.01
C ASP A 99 -15.60 -25.03 22.90
N LYS A 100 -16.48 -24.06 23.18
CA LYS A 100 -17.71 -24.25 23.96
C LYS A 100 -18.95 -24.56 23.11
N MET A 101 -18.81 -24.69 21.79
CA MET A 101 -19.84 -25.19 20.87
C MET A 101 -19.56 -26.64 20.52
#